data_AF-F2RDH4-F1
#
_entry.id   AF-F2RDH4-F1
#
_cell.length_a   1.000
_cell.length_b   1.000
_cell.length_c   1.000
_cell.angle_alpha   90.00
_cell.angle_beta   90.00
_cell.angle_gamma   90.00
#
_symmetry.space_group_name_H-M   'P 1'
#
loop_
_entity.id
_entity.type
_entity.pdbx_description
1 polymer ?
#
loop_
_entity_poly.entity_id
_entity_poly.type
_entity_poly.pdbx_seq_one_letter_code
_entity_poly.pdbx_strand_id
1 'polypeptide(L)'
;MLIEAWPNGNAAYAWETGDHRLCIASVAGDRVFQRACATHPNDPPVAKGRKISDLFTSFANGWGRIFAADHQEVTSASCDGTPVEVVRIGTMANGVRTLYAVWFSDYTKGEILLTLRHGTTTSPTSFHLGDAGDLSCTAAPARTLGTAAAPLSVSTASLP
;
A
#
# COMPACT_ATOMS: atom_id res chain seq x y z
N MET A 1 -5.07 3.97 15.22
CA MET A 1 -4.27 2.89 14.59
C MET A 1 -2.94 3.50 14.17
N LEU A 2 -1.83 2.84 14.48
CA LEU A 2 -0.51 3.28 14.03
C LEU A 2 -0.37 2.94 12.54
N ILE A 3 0.00 3.93 11.73
CA ILE A 3 0.37 3.71 10.33
C ILE A 3 1.83 3.26 10.30
N GLU A 4 2.71 4.09 10.87
CA GLU A 4 4.13 3.80 11.02
C GLU A 4 4.73 4.71 12.11
N ALA A 5 5.79 4.23 12.77
CA ALA A 5 6.62 5.01 13.67
C ALA A 5 8.09 4.85 13.26
N TRP A 6 8.86 5.92 13.37
CA TRP A 6 10.25 5.95 12.92
C TRP A 6 11.23 6.17 14.08
N PRO A 7 12.51 5.76 13.94
CA PRO A 7 13.50 5.88 15.00
C PRO A 7 13.76 7.31 15.50
N ASN A 8 13.46 8.32 14.69
CA ASN A 8 13.62 9.73 15.04
C ASN A 8 12.47 10.29 15.92
N GLY A 9 11.52 9.45 16.32
CA GLY A 9 10.40 9.85 17.18
C GLY A 9 9.21 10.47 16.42
N ASN A 10 9.21 10.44 15.09
CA ASN A 10 8.01 10.78 14.32
C ASN A 10 7.10 9.55 14.21
N ALA A 11 5.81 9.79 14.02
CA ALA A 11 4.85 8.73 13.71
C ALA A 11 3.66 9.27 12.93
N ALA A 12 3.00 8.39 12.19
CA ALA A 12 1.75 8.67 11.50
C ALA A 12 0.64 7.76 12.04
N TYR A 13 -0.55 8.32 12.20
CA TYR A 13 -1.72 7.65 12.76
C TYR A 13 -2.94 7.84 11.87
N ALA A 14 -3.79 6.83 11.81
CA ALA A 14 -5.16 6.91 11.28
C ALA A 14 -6.15 6.39 12.32
N TRP A 15 -7.34 6.98 12.38
CA TRP A 15 -8.41 6.47 13.20
C TRP A 15 -9.78 6.82 12.63
N GLU A 16 -10.77 6.01 12.98
CA GLU A 16 -12.18 6.32 12.76
C GLU A 16 -12.72 6.99 14.02
N THR A 17 -13.43 8.09 13.83
CA THR A 17 -14.15 8.79 14.90
C THR A 17 -15.50 8.15 15.16
N GLY A 18 -16.14 8.47 16.29
CA GLY A 18 -17.45 7.92 16.62
C GLY A 18 -18.57 8.26 15.64
N ASP A 19 -18.40 9.31 14.83
CA ASP A 19 -19.30 9.69 13.72
C ASP A 19 -18.84 9.17 12.35
N HIS A 20 -17.99 8.14 12.34
CA HIS A 20 -17.50 7.44 11.13
C HIS A 20 -16.64 8.28 10.19
N ARG A 21 -16.01 9.36 10.66
CA ARG A 21 -15.05 10.12 9.86
C ARG A 21 -13.65 9.55 10.00
N LEU A 22 -12.96 9.38 8.87
CA LEU A 22 -11.53 9.08 8.87
C LEU A 22 -10.77 10.32 9.33
N CYS A 23 -9.92 10.14 10.33
CA CYS A 23 -8.95 11.14 10.74
C CYS A 23 -7.54 10.57 10.63
N ILE A 24 -6.61 11.46 10.40
CA ILE A 24 -5.18 11.19 10.32
C ILE A 24 -4.41 12.21 11.13
N ALA A 25 -3.24 11.80 11.61
CA ALA A 25 -2.30 12.72 12.23
C ALA A 25 -0.87 12.30 11.95
N SER A 26 0.00 13.29 11.83
CA SER A 26 1.46 13.12 11.83
C SER A 26 2.01 13.84 13.06
N VAL A 27 2.82 13.12 13.84
CA VAL A 27 3.51 13.65 15.02
C VAL A 27 5.02 13.65 14.78
N ALA A 28 5.69 14.64 15.34
CA ALA A 28 7.14 14.74 15.37
C ALA A 28 7.57 15.07 16.81
N GLY A 29 8.18 14.10 17.49
CA GLY A 29 8.46 14.19 18.92
C GLY A 29 7.17 14.35 19.75
N ASP A 30 7.08 15.43 20.52
CA ASP A 30 5.95 15.75 21.39
C ASP A 30 4.86 16.62 20.71
N ARG A 31 5.02 16.95 19.42
CA ARG A 31 4.12 17.85 18.69
C ARG A 31 3.31 17.12 17.63
N VAL A 32 2.02 17.46 17.56
CA VAL A 32 1.16 17.12 16.42
C VAL A 32 1.44 18.15 15.32
N PHE A 33 2.11 17.71 14.24
CA PHE A 33 2.46 18.57 13.12
C PHE A 33 1.28 18.73 12.15
N GLN A 34 0.53 17.65 11.94
CA GLN A 34 -0.64 17.66 11.09
C GLN A 34 -1.74 16.84 11.73
N ARG A 35 -2.96 17.35 11.66
CA ARG A 35 -4.18 16.61 11.97
C ARG A 35 -5.26 17.03 10.99
N ALA A 36 -5.84 16.04 10.31
CA ALA A 36 -6.94 16.26 9.40
C ALA A 36 -7.99 15.19 9.61
N CYS A 37 -9.25 15.56 9.44
CA CYS A 37 -10.38 14.65 9.45
C CYS A 37 -11.19 14.91 8.19
N ALA A 38 -11.75 13.84 7.64
CA ALA A 38 -12.72 13.95 6.57
C ALA A 38 -13.90 14.83 7.02
N THR A 39 -14.49 15.57 6.09
CA THR A 39 -15.59 16.49 6.41
C THR A 39 -16.86 15.72 6.72
N HIS A 40 -17.11 14.63 5.98
CA HIS A 40 -18.31 13.82 6.09
C HIS A 40 -17.99 12.39 6.56
N PRO A 41 -18.95 11.71 7.21
CA PRO A 41 -18.83 10.29 7.52
C PRO A 41 -18.52 9.46 6.28
N ASN A 42 -17.65 8.47 6.45
CA ASN A 42 -17.23 7.55 5.38
C ASN A 42 -16.65 8.22 4.13
N ASP A 43 -16.10 9.43 4.23
CA ASP A 43 -15.47 10.13 3.10
C ASP A 43 -13.99 9.72 2.95
N PRO A 44 -13.54 9.26 1.76
CA PRO A 44 -14.31 9.06 0.52
C PRO A 44 -15.30 7.91 0.61
N PRO A 45 -16.52 8.01 0.02
CA PRO A 45 -17.60 7.03 0.21
C PRO A 45 -17.16 5.57 0.10
N VAL A 46 -17.64 4.72 1.02
CA VAL A 46 -17.47 3.27 0.92
C VAL A 46 -18.23 2.77 -0.31
N ALA A 47 -17.49 2.21 -1.26
CA ALA A 47 -18.09 1.66 -2.46
C ALA A 47 -18.92 0.43 -2.12
N LYS A 48 -20.05 0.24 -2.83
CA LYS A 48 -20.88 -0.97 -2.71
C LYS A 48 -20.20 -2.25 -3.21
N GLY A 49 -19.03 -2.13 -3.81
CA GLY A 49 -18.27 -3.22 -4.39
C GLY A 49 -16.77 -2.95 -4.31
N ARG A 50 -15.99 -3.78 -5.00
CA ARG A 50 -14.52 -3.70 -5.00
C ARG A 50 -14.06 -2.35 -5.55
N LYS A 51 -13.42 -1.55 -4.70
CA LYS A 51 -12.81 -0.28 -5.09
C LYS A 51 -11.52 -0.04 -4.32
N ILE A 52 -10.57 0.63 -4.97
CA ILE A 52 -9.43 1.28 -4.32
C ILE A 52 -9.68 2.79 -4.32
N SER A 53 -9.55 3.42 -3.17
CA SER A 53 -9.69 4.88 -3.03
C SER A 53 -8.42 5.47 -2.44
N ASP A 54 -7.88 6.49 -3.10
CA ASP A 54 -6.85 7.33 -2.51
C ASP A 54 -7.42 8.13 -1.33
N LEU A 55 -6.61 8.31 -0.29
CA LEU A 55 -7.01 9.00 0.93
C LEU A 55 -6.09 10.17 1.24
N PHE A 56 -4.79 9.90 1.35
CA PHE A 56 -3.86 10.89 1.86
C PHE A 56 -2.41 10.59 1.49
N THR A 57 -1.63 11.66 1.39
CA THR A 57 -0.18 11.60 1.21
C THR A 57 0.52 12.11 2.46
N SER A 58 1.36 11.28 3.07
CA SER A 58 2.16 11.65 4.23
C SER A 58 3.61 11.95 3.84
N PHE A 59 4.16 13.02 4.42
CA PHE A 59 5.56 13.43 4.26
C PHE A 59 6.36 13.36 5.58
N ALA A 60 5.88 12.62 6.58
CA ALA A 60 6.45 12.65 7.93
C ALA A 60 7.88 12.07 8.03
N ASN A 61 8.24 11.12 7.17
CA ASN A 61 9.59 10.51 7.06
C ASN A 61 9.76 9.83 5.70
N GLY A 62 9.97 10.64 4.66
CA GLY A 62 9.92 10.20 3.27
C GLY A 62 8.54 10.46 2.67
N TRP A 63 8.11 9.62 1.73
CA TRP A 63 6.84 9.78 1.03
C TRP A 63 5.97 8.53 1.17
N GLY A 64 4.77 8.70 1.73
CA GLY A 64 3.83 7.62 1.97
C GLY A 64 2.48 7.89 1.33
N ARG A 65 1.92 6.88 0.66
CA ARG A 65 0.57 6.94 0.10
C ARG A 65 -0.36 6.05 0.91
N ILE A 66 -1.37 6.66 1.51
CA ILE A 66 -2.41 5.97 2.28
C ILE A 66 -3.66 5.84 1.42
N PHE A 67 -4.20 4.64 1.36
CA PHE A 67 -5.32 4.31 0.50
C PHE A 67 -6.23 3.26 1.16
N ALA A 68 -7.46 3.16 0.68
CA ALA A 68 -8.46 2.22 1.13
C ALA A 68 -8.72 1.15 0.07
N ALA A 69 -8.96 -0.08 0.52
CA ALA A 69 -9.55 -1.15 -0.26
C ALA A 69 -10.91 -1.54 0.32
N ASP A 70 -11.96 -1.37 -0.48
CA ASP A 70 -13.34 -1.72 -0.12
C ASP A 70 -13.66 -3.14 -0.58
N HIS A 71 -14.20 -3.96 0.33
CA HIS A 71 -14.59 -5.35 0.08
C HIS A 71 -13.47 -6.25 -0.48
N GLN A 72 -12.21 -5.92 -0.22
CA GLN A 72 -11.06 -6.68 -0.69
C GLN A 72 -9.83 -6.36 0.16
N GLU A 73 -8.81 -7.18 0.02
CA GLU A 73 -7.54 -7.00 0.72
C GLU A 73 -6.39 -6.84 -0.27
N VAL A 74 -5.46 -5.94 0.02
CA VAL A 74 -4.20 -5.86 -0.70
C VAL A 74 -3.25 -6.91 -0.11
N THR A 75 -2.69 -7.76 -0.96
CA THR A 75 -1.75 -8.82 -0.56
C THR A 75 -0.30 -8.48 -0.91
N SER A 76 -0.07 -7.67 -1.94
CA SER A 76 1.26 -7.23 -2.35
C SER A 76 1.17 -6.01 -3.26
N ALA A 77 2.28 -5.29 -3.40
CA ALA A 77 2.46 -4.23 -4.38
C ALA A 77 3.81 -4.34 -5.10
N SER A 78 3.90 -3.75 -6.28
CA SER A 78 5.16 -3.60 -7.00
C SER A 78 5.26 -2.30 -7.80
N CYS A 79 6.47 -1.76 -7.86
CA CYS A 79 6.89 -0.61 -8.65
C CYS A 79 7.98 -1.05 -9.62
N ASP A 80 7.77 -0.90 -10.93
CA ASP A 80 8.70 -1.35 -11.98
C ASP A 80 9.09 -2.84 -11.86
N GLY A 81 8.18 -3.64 -11.31
CA GLY A 81 8.38 -5.06 -11.02
C GLY A 81 9.26 -5.35 -9.80
N THR A 82 9.63 -4.33 -9.02
CA THR A 82 10.25 -4.49 -7.71
C THR A 82 9.16 -4.52 -6.64
N PRO A 83 9.15 -5.49 -5.70
CA PRO A 83 8.21 -5.48 -4.59
C PRO A 83 8.30 -4.20 -3.76
N VAL A 84 7.15 -3.62 -3.43
CA VAL A 84 7.02 -2.49 -2.51
C VAL A 84 6.30 -3.00 -1.27
N GLU A 85 6.79 -2.60 -0.10
CA GLU A 85 6.15 -2.94 1.16
C GLU A 85 4.77 -2.27 1.26
N VAL A 86 3.75 -3.07 1.59
CA VAL A 86 2.40 -2.60 1.86
C VAL A 86 2.09 -2.87 3.33
N VAL A 87 1.86 -1.80 4.08
CA VAL A 87 1.52 -1.88 5.51
C VAL A 87 0.01 -1.85 5.66
N ARG A 88 -0.57 -2.88 6.29
CA ARG A 88 -1.98 -2.87 6.69
C ARG A 88 -2.13 -2.05 7.97
N ILE A 89 -2.84 -0.93 7.89
CA ILE A 89 -3.03 0.00 9.00
C ILE A 89 -4.16 -0.49 9.93
N GLY A 90 -5.24 -0.98 9.33
CA GLY A 90 -6.42 -1.47 10.06
C GLY A 90 -7.69 -1.37 9.23
N THR A 91 -8.84 -1.48 9.89
CA THR A 91 -10.16 -1.51 9.24
C THR A 91 -11.06 -0.39 9.72
N MET A 92 -11.96 0.03 8.83
CA MET A 92 -13.00 1.03 9.07
C MET A 92 -14.36 0.53 8.60
N ALA A 93 -15.42 1.29 8.89
CA ALA A 93 -16.77 1.05 8.37
C ALA A 93 -17.22 -0.40 8.63
N ASN A 94 -17.12 -0.83 9.89
CA ASN A 94 -17.46 -2.18 10.35
C ASN A 94 -16.71 -3.31 9.62
N GLY A 95 -15.47 -3.05 9.19
CA GLY A 95 -14.62 -4.06 8.56
C GLY A 95 -14.75 -4.13 7.04
N VAL A 96 -15.66 -3.36 6.44
CA VAL A 96 -15.87 -3.34 4.99
C VAL A 96 -14.70 -2.69 4.24
N ARG A 97 -14.04 -1.72 4.88
CA ARG A 97 -12.90 -0.99 4.33
C ARG A 97 -11.63 -1.35 5.10
N THR A 98 -10.59 -1.73 4.38
CA THR A 98 -9.25 -1.89 4.96
C THR A 98 -8.35 -0.75 4.48
N LEU A 99 -7.61 -0.16 5.41
CA LEU A 99 -6.65 0.90 5.14
C LEU A 99 -5.24 0.32 4.99
N TYR A 100 -4.52 0.82 3.99
CA TYR A 100 -3.16 0.45 3.67
C TYR A 100 -2.28 1.68 3.48
N ALA A 101 -0.99 1.51 3.70
CA ALA A 101 0.04 2.45 3.30
C ALA A 101 1.09 1.75 2.43
N VAL A 102 1.62 2.47 1.45
CA VAL A 102 2.88 2.16 0.77
C VAL A 102 3.86 3.29 1.01
N TRP A 103 5.14 2.94 1.16
CA TRP A 103 6.20 3.89 1.50
C TRP A 103 7.33 3.81 0.49
N PHE A 104 7.86 4.98 0.18
CA PHE A 104 9.01 5.15 -0.70
C PHE A 104 10.01 6.07 -0.02
N SER A 105 11.27 5.87 -0.37
CA SER A 105 12.38 6.68 0.15
C SER A 105 12.29 8.15 -0.28
N ASP A 106 11.64 8.42 -1.42
CA ASP A 106 11.51 9.77 -1.99
C ASP A 106 10.16 9.96 -2.70
N TYR A 107 9.83 11.20 -3.04
CA TYR A 107 8.57 11.54 -3.68
C TYR A 107 8.44 10.84 -5.04
N THR A 108 7.51 9.89 -5.14
CA THR A 108 7.41 8.97 -6.28
C THR A 108 6.10 9.16 -7.04
N LYS A 109 6.18 9.31 -8.36
CA LYS A 109 5.03 9.49 -9.27
C LYS A 109 4.69 8.23 -10.05
N GLY A 110 3.59 8.28 -10.80
CA GLY A 110 3.17 7.22 -11.71
C GLY A 110 2.21 6.23 -11.05
N GLU A 111 2.45 4.94 -11.23
CA GLU A 111 1.55 3.89 -10.75
C GLU A 111 2.32 2.71 -10.15
N ILE A 112 1.73 2.06 -9.16
CA ILE A 112 2.14 0.73 -8.71
C ILE A 112 1.11 -0.31 -9.10
N LEU A 113 1.55 -1.56 -9.22
CA LEU A 113 0.64 -2.70 -9.38
C LEU A 113 0.31 -3.27 -8.00
N LEU A 114 -0.95 -3.20 -7.59
CA LEU A 114 -1.46 -3.89 -6.41
C LEU A 114 -1.97 -5.27 -6.80
N THR A 115 -1.73 -6.27 -5.94
CA THR A 115 -2.46 -7.54 -5.99
C THR A 115 -3.54 -7.54 -4.92
N LEU A 116 -4.78 -7.71 -5.36
CA LEU A 116 -5.97 -7.66 -4.51
C LEU A 116 -6.54 -9.05 -4.35
N ARG A 117 -7.01 -9.39 -3.16
CA ARG A 117 -7.71 -10.63 -2.84
C ARG A 117 -9.15 -10.36 -2.46
N HIS A 118 -10.06 -11.12 -3.06
CA HIS A 118 -11.46 -11.18 -2.69
C HIS A 118 -11.92 -12.65 -2.64
N GLY A 119 -12.22 -13.14 -1.43
CA GLY A 119 -12.41 -14.56 -1.20
C GLY A 119 -11.14 -15.34 -1.55
N THR A 120 -11.26 -16.32 -2.45
CA THR A 120 -10.14 -17.14 -2.94
C THR A 120 -9.50 -16.60 -4.22
N THR A 121 -10.06 -15.55 -4.82
CA THR A 121 -9.57 -14.98 -6.08
C THR A 121 -8.60 -13.83 -5.82
N THR A 122 -7.50 -13.81 -6.55
CA THR A 122 -6.59 -12.66 -6.63
C THR A 122 -6.68 -11.99 -8.00
N SER A 123 -6.51 -10.68 -8.02
CA SER A 123 -6.51 -9.89 -9.26
C SER A 123 -5.55 -8.70 -9.16
N PRO A 124 -4.80 -8.38 -10.22
CA PRO A 124 -3.97 -7.18 -10.26
C PRO A 124 -4.79 -5.92 -10.55
N THR A 125 -4.39 -4.79 -9.97
CA THR A 125 -4.96 -3.46 -10.22
C THR A 125 -3.87 -2.40 -10.15
N SER A 126 -3.84 -1.47 -11.11
CA SER A 126 -3.00 -0.28 -11.01
C SER A 126 -3.53 0.69 -9.95
N PHE A 127 -2.63 1.25 -9.16
CA PHE A 127 -2.92 2.32 -8.21
C PHE A 127 -2.07 3.54 -8.51
N HIS A 128 -2.73 4.67 -8.75
CA HIS A 128 -2.09 5.91 -9.15
C HIS A 128 -1.51 6.66 -7.95
N LEU A 129 -0.21 6.91 -8.01
CA LEU A 129 0.55 7.61 -6.98
C LEU A 129 0.42 9.14 -7.11
N GLY A 130 0.17 9.63 -8.32
CA GLY A 130 0.18 11.06 -8.67
C GLY A 130 1.07 11.31 -9.89
N ASP A 131 0.97 12.51 -10.46
CA ASP A 131 1.75 12.92 -11.65
C ASP A 131 3.06 13.65 -11.32
N ALA A 132 3.26 14.03 -10.05
CA ALA A 132 4.43 14.76 -9.58
C ALA A 132 5.30 13.88 -8.65
N GLY A 133 6.61 14.00 -8.79
CA GLY A 133 7.59 13.20 -8.06
C GLY A 133 8.97 13.23 -8.70
N ASP A 134 9.98 13.00 -7.87
CA ASP A 134 11.41 12.93 -8.22
C ASP A 134 11.76 11.54 -8.77
N LEU A 135 11.11 10.50 -8.23
CA LEU A 135 11.18 9.12 -8.72
C LEU A 135 9.92 8.79 -9.50
N SER A 136 9.99 7.77 -10.37
CA SER A 136 8.86 7.29 -11.15
C SER A 136 8.66 5.80 -10.92
N CYS A 137 7.40 5.37 -10.86
CA CYS A 137 6.99 3.98 -10.84
C CYS A 137 6.04 3.68 -12.00
N THR A 138 6.20 2.50 -12.59
CA THR A 138 5.25 1.92 -13.53
C THR A 138 4.61 0.67 -12.92
N ALA A 139 3.31 0.51 -13.13
CA ALA A 139 2.59 -0.68 -12.72
C ALA A 139 3.07 -1.89 -13.53
N ALA A 140 3.92 -2.71 -12.92
CA ALA A 140 4.42 -3.94 -13.51
C ALA A 140 4.42 -5.07 -12.47
N PRO A 141 4.11 -6.32 -12.86
CA PRO A 141 4.15 -7.47 -11.96
C PRO A 141 5.53 -7.62 -11.31
N ALA A 142 5.55 -7.98 -10.02
CA ALA A 142 6.79 -8.27 -9.33
C ALA A 142 7.58 -9.33 -10.11
N ARG A 143 8.84 -9.01 -10.47
CA ARG A 143 9.74 -9.96 -11.09
C ARG A 143 10.03 -11.03 -10.05
N THR A 144 9.60 -12.26 -10.32
CA THR A 144 10.15 -13.42 -9.63
C THR A 144 11.64 -13.47 -10.01
N LEU A 145 12.53 -13.19 -9.06
CA LEU A 145 13.94 -13.52 -9.22
C LEU A 145 13.99 -15.01 -9.51
N GLY A 146 14.26 -15.35 -10.77
CA GLY A 146 14.19 -16.72 -11.26
C GLY A 146 15.06 -17.63 -10.40
N THR A 147 14.46 -18.70 -9.89
CA THR A 147 15.17 -19.87 -9.40
C THR A 147 16.23 -20.24 -10.44
N ALA A 148 17.49 -20.32 -10.02
CA ALA A 148 18.59 -20.76 -10.85
C ALA A 148 18.18 -22.03 -11.62
N ALA A 149 18.40 -22.03 -12.94
CA ALA A 149 18.19 -23.20 -13.77
C ALA A 149 18.97 -24.38 -13.16
N ALA A 150 18.26 -25.46 -12.84
CA ALA A 150 18.89 -26.70 -12.41
C ALA A 150 19.87 -27.18 -13.50
N PRO A 151 21.10 -27.60 -13.17
CA PRO A 151 22.01 -28.15 -14.16
C PRO A 151 21.43 -29.46 -14.71
N LEU A 152 21.27 -29.52 -16.04
CA LEU A 152 20.93 -30.73 -16.78
C LEU A 152 21.97 -31.82 -16.46
N SER A 153 21.54 -32.89 -15.80
CA SER A 153 22.35 -34.10 -15.62
C SER A 153 22.51 -34.79 -16.97
N VAL A 154 23.71 -34.75 -17.54
CA VAL A 154 24.06 -35.56 -18.71
C VAL A 154 24.30 -36.99 -18.23
N SER A 155 23.34 -37.87 -18.51
CA SER A 155 23.50 -39.32 -18.38
C SER A 155 24.14 -39.85 -19.66
N THR A 156 25.45 -40.08 -19.67
CA THR A 156 26.08 -40.92 -20.70
C THR A 156 26.07 -42.35 -20.21
N ALA A 157 25.11 -43.11 -20.75
CA ALA A 157 25.05 -44.55 -20.67
C ALA A 157 26.33 -45.17 -21.26
N SER A 158 26.94 -46.07 -20.48
CA SER A 158 27.92 -47.03 -20.97
C SER A 158 27.24 -48.05 -21.89
N LEU A 159 27.89 -48.36 -23.01
CA LEU A 159 27.55 -49.48 -23.90
C LEU A 159 28.85 -50.23 -24.23
N PRO A 160 28.75 -51.54 -24.56
CA PRO A 160 29.59 -52.62 -24.03
C PRO A 160 31.02 -52.71 -24.57
#